data_AF-A0A418ZT08-F1
#
_entry.id   AF-A0A418ZT08-F1
#
_cell.length_a   1.000
_cell.length_b   1.000
_cell.length_c   1.000
_cell.angle_alpha   90.00
_cell.angle_beta   90.00
_cell.angle_gamma   90.00
#
_symmetry.space_group_name_H-M   'P 1'
#
loop_
_entity.id
_entity.type
_entity.pdbx_description
1 polymer ?
#
loop_
_entity_poly.entity_id
_entity_poly.type
_entity_poly.pdbx_seq_one_letter_code
_entity_poly.pdbx_strand_id
1 'polypeptide(L)'
;AGGSLAGRLFSARVLPLLDRMAGNQVADYLSGLLIGDEIAQGLAGHAGGAPVIIGRGDLAERYRLAFAAFGQEAQVAAPGMARRGLWEIARRAGIIA
;
A
#
# COMPACT_ATOMS: atom_id res chain seq x y z
N ALA A 1 -12.02 15.95 -1.20
CA ALA A 1 -11.28 16.86 -2.10
C ALA A 1 -11.09 16.18 -3.45
N GLY A 2 -11.88 16.56 -4.45
CA GLY A 2 -11.76 16.09 -5.83
C GLY A 2 -10.73 16.94 -6.59
N GLY A 3 -9.72 16.30 -7.16
CA GLY A 3 -8.61 16.94 -7.88
C GLY A 3 -7.57 15.89 -8.31
N SER A 4 -6.56 16.28 -9.09
CA SER A 4 -5.47 15.35 -9.46
C SER A 4 -4.62 14.95 -8.25
N LEU A 5 -3.90 13.84 -8.33
CA LEU A 5 -2.94 13.44 -7.30
C LEU A 5 -1.93 14.56 -7.02
N ALA A 6 -1.39 15.19 -8.06
CA ALA A 6 -0.46 16.31 -7.94
C ALA A 6 -1.05 17.47 -7.11
N GLY A 7 -2.31 17.83 -7.33
CA GLY A 7 -3.00 18.85 -6.55
C GLY A 7 -3.14 18.48 -5.07
N ARG A 8 -3.43 17.20 -4.77
CA ARG A 8 -3.45 16.72 -3.38
C ARG A 8 -2.07 16.70 -2.75
N LEU A 9 -1.04 16.26 -3.47
CA LEU A 9 0.34 16.23 -2.97
C LEU A 9 0.85 17.63 -2.60
N PHE A 10 0.44 18.66 -3.33
CA PHE A 10 0.80 20.05 -2.98
C PHE A 10 0.31 20.44 -1.57
N SER A 11 -0.80 19.88 -1.09
CA SER A 11 -1.30 20.15 0.26
C SER A 11 -0.35 19.66 1.35
N ALA A 12 0.52 18.66 1.09
CA ALA A 12 1.54 18.23 2.05
C ALA A 12 2.57 19.33 2.36
N ARG A 13 2.74 20.30 1.43
CA ARG A 13 3.54 21.50 1.65
C ARG A 13 2.73 22.61 2.31
N VAL A 14 1.47 22.79 1.89
CA VAL A 14 0.63 23.90 2.35
C VAL A 14 0.14 23.72 3.78
N LEU A 15 -0.22 22.50 4.19
CA LEU A 15 -0.80 22.25 5.51
C LEU A 15 0.14 22.64 6.67
N PRO A 16 1.44 22.29 6.66
CA PRO A 16 2.36 22.77 7.70
C PRO A 16 2.63 24.27 7.64
N LEU A 17 2.69 24.87 6.44
CA LEU A 17 2.90 26.31 6.28
C LEU A 17 1.76 27.15 6.85
N LEU A 18 0.56 26.57 6.94
CA LEU A 18 -0.62 27.19 7.52
C LEU A 18 -0.86 26.75 8.98
N ASP A 19 0.11 26.11 9.62
CA ASP A 19 0.00 25.54 10.98
C ASP A 19 -1.20 24.58 11.17
N ARG A 20 -1.64 23.94 10.07
CA ARG A 20 -2.74 22.95 10.07
C ARG A 20 -2.28 21.51 10.23
N MET A 21 -0.96 21.29 10.26
CA MET A 21 -0.33 19.99 10.39
C MET A 21 1.06 20.15 10.97
N ALA A 22 1.44 19.31 11.92
CA ALA A 22 2.79 19.31 12.46
C ALA A 22 3.79 18.78 11.41
N GLY A 23 5.00 19.35 11.37
CA GLY A 23 6.00 18.98 10.36
C GLY A 23 6.38 17.49 10.37
N ASN A 24 6.33 16.85 11.55
CA ASN A 24 6.60 15.41 11.69
C ASN A 24 5.48 14.51 11.14
N GLN A 25 4.29 15.05 10.87
CA GLN A 25 3.15 14.30 10.30
C GLN A 25 3.16 14.26 8.77
N VAL A 26 3.98 15.10 8.13
CA VAL A 26 3.98 15.26 6.66
C VAL A 26 4.32 13.97 5.94
N ALA A 27 5.28 13.18 6.45
CA ALA A 27 5.68 11.92 5.83
C ALA A 27 4.54 10.88 5.83
N ASP A 28 3.82 10.75 6.95
CA ASP A 28 2.68 9.85 7.06
C ASP A 28 1.50 10.32 6.20
N TYR A 29 1.26 11.63 6.15
CA TYR A 29 0.24 12.21 5.27
C TYR A 29 0.51 11.93 3.78
N LEU A 30 1.75 12.14 3.33
CA LEU A 30 2.19 11.82 1.97
C LEU A 30 2.05 10.33 1.66
N SER A 31 2.48 9.47 2.59
CA SER A 31 2.32 8.02 2.46
C SER A 31 0.85 7.63 2.27
N GLY A 32 -0.05 8.19 3.07
CA GLY A 32 -1.49 7.95 2.94
C GLY A 32 -2.08 8.42 1.60
N LEU A 33 -1.67 9.60 1.11
CA LEU A 33 -2.11 10.12 -0.19
C LEU A 33 -1.69 9.20 -1.35
N LEU A 34 -0.45 8.72 -1.33
CA LEU A 34 0.09 7.87 -2.39
C LEU A 34 -0.54 6.47 -2.39
N ILE A 35 -0.60 5.83 -1.22
CA ILE A 35 -1.21 4.49 -1.08
C ILE A 35 -2.69 4.53 -1.46
N GLY A 36 -3.43 5.55 -1.00
CA GLY A 36 -4.84 5.69 -1.32
C GLY A 36 -5.11 5.91 -2.82
N ASP A 37 -4.25 6.68 -3.50
CA ASP A 37 -4.36 6.90 -4.94
C ASP A 37 -4.05 5.62 -5.74
N GLU A 38 -3.00 4.89 -5.36
CA GLU A 38 -2.67 3.58 -5.95
C GLU A 38 -3.83 2.58 -5.83
N ILE A 39 -4.43 2.46 -4.64
CA ILE A 39 -5.56 1.56 -4.41
C ILE A 39 -6.78 1.98 -5.22
N ALA A 40 -7.11 3.28 -5.25
CA ALA A 40 -8.24 3.78 -6.03
C ALA A 40 -8.10 3.45 -7.51
N GLN A 41 -6.89 3.62 -8.08
CA GLN A 41 -6.60 3.26 -9.47
C GLN A 41 -6.65 1.75 -9.69
N GLY A 42 -6.08 0.96 -8.78
CA GLY A 42 -6.08 -0.50 -8.86
C GLY A 42 -7.48 -1.11 -8.86
N LEU A 43 -8.36 -0.64 -7.95
CA LEU A 43 -9.75 -1.09 -7.85
C LEU A 43 -10.59 -0.69 -9.07
N ALA A 44 -10.30 0.46 -9.71
CA ALA A 44 -10.99 0.85 -10.94
C ALA A 44 -10.68 -0.10 -12.11
N GLY A 45 -9.49 -0.73 -12.11
CA GLY A 45 -9.07 -1.67 -13.16
C GLY A 45 -9.41 -3.13 -12.91
N HIS A 46 -9.76 -3.53 -11.68
CA HIS A 46 -9.98 -4.93 -11.29
C HIS A 46 -11.14 -5.07 -10.28
N ALA A 47 -12.23 -5.71 -10.70
CA ALA A 47 -13.43 -5.90 -9.89
C ALA A 47 -13.51 -7.27 -9.16
N GLY A 48 -12.38 -7.89 -8.80
CA GLY A 48 -12.38 -9.27 -8.31
C GLY A 48 -11.45 -9.56 -7.13
N GLY A 49 -12.03 -10.15 -6.08
CA GLY A 49 -11.33 -10.80 -4.96
C GLY A 49 -10.69 -9.86 -3.93
N ALA A 50 -10.65 -10.31 -2.67
CA ALA A 50 -9.88 -9.65 -1.62
C ALA A 50 -8.37 -9.74 -1.93
N PRO A 51 -7.64 -8.62 -2.05
CA PRO A 51 -6.21 -8.66 -2.37
C PRO A 51 -5.39 -9.26 -1.22
N VAL A 52 -4.34 -9.98 -1.60
CA VAL A 52 -3.31 -10.48 -0.66
C VAL A 52 -2.08 -9.58 -0.76
N ILE A 53 -1.73 -8.94 0.34
CA ILE A 53 -0.63 -7.99 0.44
C ILE A 53 0.64 -8.74 0.83
N ILE A 54 1.68 -8.64 0.01
CA ILE A 54 3.02 -9.17 0.28
C ILE A 54 3.97 -8.00 0.44
N GLY A 55 4.53 -7.81 1.63
CA GLY A 55 5.43 -6.69 1.88
C GLY A 55 6.03 -6.70 3.28
N ARG A 56 6.83 -5.66 3.57
CA ARG A 56 7.35 -5.39 4.92
C ARG A 56 6.19 -5.05 5.86
N GLY A 57 6.22 -5.55 7.10
CA GLY A 57 5.05 -5.56 7.99
C GLY A 57 4.39 -4.19 8.23
N ASP A 58 5.17 -3.15 8.47
CA ASP A 58 4.68 -1.77 8.64
C ASP A 58 3.96 -1.25 7.39
N LEU A 59 4.53 -1.46 6.22
CA LEU A 59 3.97 -1.01 4.95
C LEU A 59 2.76 -1.85 4.55
N ALA A 60 2.85 -3.17 4.72
CA ALA A 60 1.75 -4.08 4.42
C ALA A 60 0.49 -3.73 5.24
N GLU A 61 0.69 -3.34 6.51
CA GLU A 61 -0.41 -2.89 7.36
C GLU A 61 -1.01 -1.56 6.88
N ARG A 62 -0.20 -0.61 6.40
CA ARG A 62 -0.70 0.63 5.80
C ARG A 62 -1.60 0.36 4.58
N TYR A 63 -1.21 -0.57 3.71
CA TYR A 63 -2.07 -0.99 2.59
C TYR A 63 -3.35 -1.69 3.08
N ARG A 64 -3.25 -2.56 4.09
CA ARG A 64 -4.41 -3.26 4.65
C ARG A 64 -5.45 -2.27 5.20
N LEU A 65 -4.99 -1.29 5.97
CA LEU A 65 -5.83 -0.20 6.49
C LEU A 65 -6.42 0.65 5.37
N ALA A 66 -5.63 0.96 4.34
CA ALA A 66 -6.11 1.74 3.22
C ALA A 66 -7.20 0.98 2.43
N PHE A 67 -7.02 -0.30 2.11
CA PHE A 67 -8.07 -1.12 1.48
C PHE A 67 -9.36 -1.14 2.31
N ALA A 68 -9.26 -1.26 3.64
CA ALA A 68 -10.42 -1.21 4.52
C ALA A 68 -11.16 0.15 4.43
N ALA A 69 -10.44 1.25 4.24
CA ALA A 69 -11.06 2.57 4.01
C ALA A 69 -11.80 2.68 2.66
N PHE A 70 -11.45 1.83 1.68
CA PHE A 70 -12.20 1.66 0.42
C PHE A 70 -13.31 0.59 0.51
N GLY A 71 -13.58 0.04 1.70
CA GLY A 71 -14.59 -1.00 1.88
C GLY A 71 -14.19 -2.36 1.27
N GLN A 72 -12.89 -2.59 1.06
CA GLN A 72 -12.35 -3.84 0.55
C GLN A 72 -11.57 -4.56 1.64
N GLU A 73 -11.89 -5.83 1.88
CA GLU A 73 -11.08 -6.67 2.75
C GLU A 73 -9.78 -7.04 2.05
N ALA A 74 -8.66 -6.95 2.77
CA ALA A 74 -7.35 -7.35 2.28
C ALA A 74 -6.63 -8.18 3.34
N GLN A 75 -5.90 -9.20 2.90
CA GLN A 75 -5.13 -10.09 3.79
C GLN A 75 -3.64 -9.81 3.66
N VAL A 76 -2.94 -9.65 4.78
CA VAL A 76 -1.47 -9.62 4.77
C VAL A 76 -0.94 -11.06 4.73
N ALA A 77 -0.08 -11.35 3.75
CA ALA A 77 0.53 -12.65 3.61
C ALA A 77 1.47 -12.97 4.79
N ALA A 78 1.61 -14.26 5.09
CA ALA A 78 2.56 -14.71 6.09
C ALA A 78 4.01 -14.32 5.69
N PRO A 79 4.90 -14.03 6.65
CA PRO A 79 6.30 -13.75 6.35
C PRO A 79 6.99 -14.88 5.56
N GLY A 80 7.99 -14.51 4.76
CA GLY A 80 8.81 -15.47 4.02
C GLY A 80 8.22 -15.96 2.71
N MET A 81 7.27 -15.23 2.10
CA MET A 81 6.75 -15.56 0.76
C MET A 81 7.85 -15.67 -0.29
N ALA A 82 8.85 -14.78 -0.27
CA ALA A 82 10.01 -14.87 -1.17
C ALA A 82 10.79 -16.18 -0.98
N ARG A 83 11.04 -16.58 0.28
CA ARG A 83 11.71 -17.85 0.61
C ARG A 83 10.90 -19.05 0.11
N ARG A 84 9.57 -19.06 0.31
CA ARG A 84 8.69 -20.12 -0.21
C ARG A 84 8.77 -20.20 -1.73
N GLY A 85 8.75 -19.06 -2.42
CA GLY A 85 8.90 -19.01 -3.88
C GLY A 85 10.24 -19.58 -4.36
N LEU A 86 11.34 -19.18 -3.73
CA LEU A 86 12.68 -19.70 -4.04
C LEU A 86 12.78 -21.22 -3.81
N TRP A 87 12.18 -21.72 -2.73
CA TRP A 87 12.15 -23.16 -2.45
C TRP A 87 11.38 -23.93 -3.54
N GLU A 88 10.21 -23.44 -3.95
CA GLU A 88 9.44 -24.06 -5.04
C GLU A 88 10.18 -24.04 -6.38
N ILE A 89 10.90 -22.96 -6.68
CA ILE A 89 11.75 -22.87 -7.87
C ILE A 89 12.85 -23.93 -7.81
N ALA A 90 13.57 -24.05 -6.69
CA ALA A 90 14.64 -25.01 -6.52
C ALA A 90 14.15 -26.47 -6.62
N ARG A 91 12.99 -26.76 -6.03
CA ARG A 91 12.33 -28.07 -6.10
C ARG A 91 11.96 -28.44 -7.54
N ARG A 92 11.34 -27.51 -8.28
CA ARG A 92 10.97 -27.72 -9.70
C ARG A 92 12.18 -27.85 -10.62
N ALA A 93 13.30 -27.23 -10.25
CA ALA A 93 14.57 -27.34 -10.97
C ALA A 93 15.36 -28.61 -10.61
N GLY A 94 14.91 -29.43 -9.65
CA GLY A 94 15.61 -30.63 -9.20
C GLY A 94 16.89 -30.36 -8.39
N ILE A 95 17.06 -29.15 -7.85
CA ILE A 95 18.20 -28.79 -7.00
C ILE A 95 18.04 -29.37 -5.59
N ILE A 96 16.79 -29.49 -5.14
CA ILE A 96 16.40 -30.08 -3.85
C ILE A 96 15.23 -31.04 -4.07
N ALA A 97 15.14 -32.08 -3.23
CA ALA A 97 14.06 -33.07 -3.25
C ALA A 97 12.73 -32.49 -2.73
#